data_AF-A0A932TT22-F1
#
_entry.id   AF-A0A932TT22-F1
#
_cell.length_a   1.000
_cell.length_b   1.000
_cell.length_c   1.000
_cell.angle_alpha   90.00
_cell.angle_beta   90.00
_cell.angle_gamma   90.00
#
_symmetry.space_group_name_H-M   'P 1'
#
loop_
_entity.id
_entity.type
_entity.pdbx_description
1 polymer ?
#
loop_
_entity_poly.entity_id
_entity_poly.type
_entity_poly.pdbx_seq_one_letter_code
_entity_poly.pdbx_strand_id
1 'polypeptide(L)'
;LALLFFSFWTMRGRWRESWRKYRPLVPIASAGIGAAVGAAMMLAVLCLAGMPLPVAVLFVAIYVAVALSLARIRAQYGPPAAGLFLAAPVPVLYSILGHDGLGARGLSSLSLTHWIGREFCGSPQPATLEGFALLEGRCSPRFTIAGIALAAMVGYAAAFGTVLATAYRQGMSTGKVAGVELWFGWEAFKTFSSRLQDAVSGPHLDSLFAMGAGGAITLLLQALRTRMVSFPLHPVGYAIGSTWVSTTLWSTAIITWTIKSVVLRYGGLRGYYRAAPFFWGLLLGEFLVGSVVSLYGVLTGTPTYVFWPY
;
A
#
# COMPACT_ATOMS: atom_id res chain seq x y z
N LEU A 1 -4.53 -4.47 10.96
CA LEU A 1 -4.54 -4.20 12.42
C LEU A 1 -4.50 -5.47 13.28
N ALA A 2 -5.45 -6.42 13.16
CA ALA A 2 -5.45 -7.65 13.96
C ALA A 2 -4.15 -8.48 13.88
N LEU A 3 -3.59 -8.64 12.68
CA LEU A 3 -2.29 -9.30 12.46
C LEU A 3 -1.15 -8.59 13.21
N LEU A 4 -1.15 -7.26 13.20
CA LEU A 4 -0.16 -6.44 13.89
C LEU A 4 -0.30 -6.62 15.41
N PHE A 5 -1.52 -6.55 15.93
CA PHE A 5 -1.82 -6.80 17.34
C PHE A 5 -1.32 -8.18 17.79
N PHE A 6 -1.63 -9.24 17.04
CA PHE A 6 -1.16 -10.59 17.34
C PHE A 6 0.37 -10.68 17.39
N SER A 7 1.06 -9.92 16.53
CA SER A 7 2.52 -9.86 16.48
C SER A 7 3.11 -9.22 17.73
N PHE A 8 2.57 -8.07 18.15
CA PHE A 8 2.98 -7.43 19.40
C PHE A 8 2.66 -8.31 20.61
N TRP A 9 1.49 -8.94 20.63
CA TRP A 9 1.07 -9.84 21.70
C TRP A 9 2.01 -11.04 21.86
N THR A 10 2.41 -11.66 20.75
CA THR A 10 3.35 -12.79 20.78
C THR A 10 4.77 -12.37 21.17
N MET A 11 5.18 -11.14 20.85
CA MET A 11 6.52 -10.61 21.15
C MET A 11 6.65 -9.95 22.53
N ARG A 12 5.55 -9.71 23.26
CA ARG A 12 5.55 -8.96 24.54
C ARG A 12 6.55 -9.45 25.59
N GLY A 13 6.83 -10.76 25.64
CA GLY A 13 7.78 -11.35 26.59
C GLY A 13 9.22 -11.47 26.06
N ARG A 14 9.43 -11.25 24.76
CA ARG A 14 10.72 -11.49 24.07
C ARG A 14 11.32 -10.21 23.48
N TRP A 15 10.78 -9.06 23.85
CA TRP A 15 11.21 -7.77 23.33
C TRP A 15 12.69 -7.51 23.63
N ARG A 16 13.13 -7.77 24.88
CA ARG A 16 14.54 -7.60 25.29
C ARG A 16 15.50 -8.55 24.56
N GLU A 17 15.10 -9.80 24.31
CA GLU A 17 15.91 -10.77 23.56
C GLU A 17 16.08 -10.33 22.10
N SER A 18 14.99 -9.88 21.49
CA SER A 18 14.96 -9.45 20.09
C SER A 18 15.90 -8.26 19.87
N TRP A 19 15.95 -7.32 20.83
CA TRP A 19 16.83 -6.15 20.78
C TRP A 19 18.31 -6.49 20.94
N ARG A 20 18.67 -7.53 21.70
CA ARG A 20 20.06 -7.98 21.81
C ARG A 20 20.53 -8.75 20.58
N LYS A 21 19.62 -9.47 19.93
CA LYS A 21 19.95 -10.36 18.80
C LYS A 21 19.97 -9.64 17.45
N TYR A 22 19.16 -8.58 17.31
CA TYR A 22 19.10 -7.80 16.07
C TYR A 22 20.08 -6.63 16.11
N ARG A 23 21.01 -6.57 15.16
CA ARG A 23 21.85 -5.39 14.93
C ARG A 23 21.10 -4.47 13.98
N PRO A 24 20.58 -3.32 14.45
CA PRO A 24 19.83 -2.43 13.59
C PRO A 24 20.77 -1.76 12.58
N LEU A 25 20.32 -1.65 11.33
CA LEU A 25 21.06 -1.01 10.22
C LEU A 25 21.42 0.44 10.53
N VAL A 26 20.57 1.13 11.29
CA VAL A 26 20.80 2.48 11.81
C VAL A 26 20.63 2.51 13.32
N PRO A 27 21.29 3.44 14.03
CA PRO A 27 21.03 3.62 15.45
C PRO A 27 19.54 3.84 15.73
N ILE A 28 19.02 3.16 16.75
CA ILE A 28 17.59 3.20 17.12
C ILE A 28 17.14 4.63 17.41
N ALA A 29 18.00 5.43 18.04
CA ALA A 29 17.74 6.85 18.29
C ALA A 29 17.52 7.63 16.97
N SER A 30 18.36 7.40 15.96
CA SER A 30 18.22 8.05 14.64
C SER A 30 16.94 7.60 13.93
N ALA A 31 16.60 6.31 14.00
CA ALA A 31 15.34 5.80 13.45
C ALA A 31 14.12 6.42 14.18
N GLY A 32 14.19 6.55 15.50
CA GLY A 32 13.16 7.19 16.32
C GLY A 32 12.97 8.67 15.97
N ILE A 33 14.06 9.42 15.80
CA ILE A 33 14.02 10.81 15.37
C ILE A 33 13.41 10.91 13.96
N GLY A 34 13.84 10.08 13.02
CA GLY A 34 13.28 10.06 11.67
C GLY A 34 11.78 9.77 11.65
N ALA A 35 11.32 8.81 12.46
CA ALA A 35 9.90 8.51 12.61
C ALA A 35 9.12 9.68 13.24
N ALA A 36 9.68 10.32 14.27
CA ALA A 36 9.07 11.48 14.92
C ALA A 36 8.96 12.69 13.97
N VAL A 37 10.03 12.99 13.22
CA VAL A 37 10.03 14.06 12.22
C VAL A 37 9.02 13.76 11.10
N GLY A 38 9.01 12.54 10.58
CA GLY A 38 8.03 12.13 9.55
C GLY A 38 6.58 12.23 10.04
N ALA A 39 6.31 11.78 11.26
CA ALA A 39 4.99 11.92 11.87
C ALA A 39 4.60 13.39 12.09
N ALA A 40 5.53 14.22 12.57
CA ALA A 40 5.30 15.65 12.75
C ALA A 40 5.04 16.38 11.43
N MET A 41 5.79 16.08 10.37
CA MET A 41 5.56 16.62 9.03
C MET A 41 4.19 16.21 8.49
N MET A 42 3.81 14.94 8.65
CA MET A 42 2.51 14.46 8.23
C MET A 42 1.38 15.13 9.01
N LEU A 43 1.50 15.25 10.35
CA LEU A 43 0.56 16.00 11.18
C LEU A 43 0.43 17.46 10.74
N ALA A 44 1.55 18.12 10.44
CA ALA A 44 1.55 19.50 9.96
C ALA A 44 0.78 19.61 8.64
N VAL A 45 1.03 18.73 7.66
CA VAL A 45 0.30 18.72 6.38
C VAL A 45 -1.19 18.50 6.59
N LEU A 46 -1.59 17.54 7.44
CA LEU A 46 -3.00 17.27 7.73
C LEU A 46 -3.68 18.46 8.42
N CYS A 47 -3.02 19.10 9.39
CA CYS A 47 -3.57 20.26 10.10
C CYS A 47 -3.65 21.49 9.19
N LEU A 48 -2.66 21.70 8.31
CA LEU A 48 -2.66 22.75 7.29
C LEU A 48 -3.79 22.54 6.26
N ALA A 49 -4.13 21.29 5.94
CA ALA A 49 -5.31 20.94 5.15
C ALA A 49 -6.64 21.17 5.89
N GLY A 50 -6.60 21.66 7.13
CA GLY A 50 -7.76 22.00 7.93
C GLY A 50 -8.23 20.89 8.88
N MET A 51 -7.53 19.76 8.95
CA MET A 51 -7.93 18.63 9.80
C MET A 51 -7.77 18.97 11.29
N PRO A 52 -8.80 18.71 12.14
CA PRO A 52 -8.66 18.87 13.59
C PRO A 52 -7.53 18.00 14.14
N LEU A 53 -6.72 18.53 15.08
CA LEU A 53 -5.54 17.84 15.61
C LEU A 53 -5.83 16.41 16.13
N PRO A 54 -6.92 16.15 16.90
CA PRO A 54 -7.21 14.78 17.35
C PRO A 54 -7.45 13.81 16.18
N VAL A 55 -8.13 14.27 15.13
CA VAL A 55 -8.41 13.49 13.92
C VAL A 55 -7.10 13.23 13.16
N ALA A 56 -6.23 14.23 13.03
CA ALA A 56 -4.93 14.09 12.39
C ALA A 56 -4.02 13.09 13.13
N VAL A 57 -4.01 13.11 14.47
CA VAL A 57 -3.26 12.14 15.28
C VAL A 57 -3.77 10.72 15.04
N LEU A 58 -5.08 10.50 15.05
CA LEU A 58 -5.66 9.20 14.74
C LEU A 58 -5.38 8.77 13.30
N PHE A 59 -5.43 9.70 12.34
CA PHE A 59 -5.09 9.45 10.94
C PHE A 59 -3.66 8.89 10.82
N VAL A 60 -2.68 9.58 11.42
CA VAL A 60 -1.27 9.17 11.38
C VAL A 60 -1.09 7.81 12.07
N ALA A 61 -1.75 7.58 13.21
CA ALA A 61 -1.69 6.31 13.92
C ALA A 61 -2.21 5.14 13.06
N ILE A 62 -3.38 5.32 12.41
CA ILE A 62 -3.95 4.31 11.51
C ILE A 62 -3.03 4.09 10.31
N TYR A 63 -2.56 5.17 9.68
CA TYR A 63 -1.65 5.11 8.53
C TYR A 63 -0.40 4.28 8.85
N VAL A 64 0.28 4.59 9.95
CA VAL A 64 1.48 3.86 10.40
C VAL A 64 1.15 2.39 10.70
N ALA A 65 0.01 2.11 11.34
CA ALA A 65 -0.38 0.74 11.65
C ALA A 65 -0.68 -0.09 10.38
N VAL A 66 -1.29 0.51 9.35
CA VAL A 66 -1.53 -0.13 8.05
C VAL A 66 -0.23 -0.34 7.29
N ALA A 67 0.61 0.70 7.21
CA ALA A 67 1.95 0.65 6.66
C ALA A 67 2.81 -0.49 7.23
N LEU A 68 2.88 -0.59 8.56
CA LEU A 68 3.60 -1.67 9.24
C LEU A 68 2.96 -3.05 8.98
N SER A 69 1.64 -3.12 8.95
CA SER A 69 0.92 -4.36 8.60
C SER A 69 1.27 -4.81 7.19
N LEU A 70 1.33 -3.89 6.23
CA LEU A 70 1.69 -4.18 4.84
C LEU A 70 3.13 -4.60 4.70
N ALA A 71 4.08 -3.88 5.32
CA ALA A 71 5.49 -4.26 5.32
C ALA A 71 5.70 -5.69 5.85
N ARG A 72 4.97 -6.07 6.91
CA ARG A 72 4.97 -7.45 7.43
C ARG A 72 4.37 -8.44 6.43
N ILE A 73 3.19 -8.15 5.87
CA ILE A 73 2.53 -9.00 4.88
C ILE A 73 3.48 -9.26 3.70
N ARG A 74 4.15 -8.22 3.21
CA ARG A 74 5.15 -8.30 2.15
C ARG A 74 6.37 -9.13 2.54
N ALA A 75 6.92 -8.90 3.73
CA ALA A 75 8.06 -9.69 4.21
C ALA A 75 7.73 -11.19 4.39
N GLN A 76 6.48 -11.53 4.72
CA GLN A 76 6.08 -12.92 4.98
C GLN A 76 5.59 -13.67 3.74
N TYR A 77 4.89 -12.99 2.83
CA TYR A 77 4.17 -13.64 1.71
C TYR A 77 4.59 -13.11 0.34
N GLY A 78 5.31 -11.99 0.29
CA GLY A 78 5.72 -11.34 -0.94
C GLY A 78 4.62 -10.97 -1.92
N PRO A 79 3.36 -10.63 -1.53
CA PRO A 79 2.38 -10.21 -2.51
C PRO A 79 2.92 -8.99 -3.29
N PRO A 80 2.76 -8.99 -4.63
CA PRO A 80 3.32 -7.94 -5.48
C PRO A 80 2.66 -6.58 -5.18
N ALA A 81 1.38 -6.59 -4.80
CA ALA A 81 0.61 -5.44 -4.36
C ALA A 81 -0.48 -5.88 -3.36
N ALA A 82 -0.88 -5.00 -2.45
CA ALA A 82 -2.02 -5.23 -1.57
C ALA A 82 -2.80 -3.93 -1.38
N GLY A 83 -3.98 -3.88 -1.98
CA GLY A 83 -4.78 -2.67 -2.03
C GLY A 83 -5.64 -2.49 -0.79
N LEU A 84 -5.10 -1.89 0.27
CA LEU A 84 -5.76 -1.78 1.59
C LEU A 84 -6.71 -0.58 1.72
N PHE A 85 -7.49 -0.30 0.67
CA PHE A 85 -8.41 0.85 0.61
C PHE A 85 -9.37 0.96 1.80
N LEU A 86 -10.05 -0.13 2.18
CA LEU A 86 -11.01 -0.10 3.30
C LEU A 86 -10.33 0.00 4.68
N ALA A 87 -9.05 -0.38 4.77
CA ALA A 87 -8.27 -0.25 6.00
C ALA A 87 -7.57 1.12 6.11
N ALA A 88 -7.72 1.98 5.10
CA ALA A 88 -7.15 3.31 5.08
C ALA A 88 -7.64 4.18 6.24
N PRO A 89 -6.89 5.25 6.60
CA PRO A 89 -7.32 6.18 7.63
C PRO A 89 -8.69 6.78 7.39
N VAL A 90 -9.00 7.17 6.15
CA VAL A 90 -10.22 7.91 5.83
C VAL A 90 -11.51 7.09 6.09
N PRO A 91 -11.70 5.87 5.55
CA PRO A 91 -12.87 5.06 5.88
C PRO A 91 -12.96 4.70 7.36
N VAL A 92 -11.84 4.37 8.00
CA VAL A 92 -11.82 4.00 9.43
C VAL A 92 -12.25 5.16 10.32
N LEU A 93 -11.70 6.36 10.09
CA LEU A 93 -12.07 7.55 10.86
C LEU A 93 -13.54 7.92 10.65
N TYR A 94 -14.02 7.83 9.42
CA TYR A 94 -15.42 8.10 9.11
C TYR A 94 -16.35 7.12 9.83
N SER A 95 -16.03 5.81 9.83
CA SER A 95 -16.83 4.81 10.54
C SER A 95 -16.87 5.04 12.06
N ILE A 96 -15.78 5.55 12.66
CA ILE A 96 -15.68 5.78 14.11
C ILE A 96 -16.36 7.09 14.52
N LEU A 97 -16.17 8.16 13.77
CA LEU A 97 -16.58 9.52 14.17
C LEU A 97 -17.90 9.97 13.54
N GLY A 98 -18.27 9.42 12.38
CA GLY A 98 -19.44 9.82 11.63
C GLY A 98 -19.35 11.24 11.06
N HIS A 99 -20.48 11.70 10.51
CA HIS A 99 -20.62 13.06 9.99
C HIS A 99 -20.42 14.13 11.07
N ASP A 100 -21.07 14.02 12.22
CA ASP A 100 -21.07 15.07 13.26
C ASP A 100 -19.73 15.16 14.00
N GLY A 101 -19.10 14.01 14.27
CA GLY A 101 -17.80 13.97 14.95
C GLY A 101 -16.66 14.56 14.13
N LEU A 102 -16.80 14.56 12.79
CA LEU A 102 -15.84 15.17 11.88
C LEU A 102 -16.23 16.61 11.50
N GLY A 103 -17.52 16.88 11.34
CA GLY A 103 -18.07 18.11 10.81
C GLY A 103 -17.61 18.41 9.37
N ALA A 104 -18.16 19.45 8.75
CA ALA A 104 -17.83 19.84 7.37
C ALA A 104 -16.33 20.10 7.17
N ARG A 105 -15.66 20.69 8.16
CA ARG A 105 -14.22 20.95 8.12
C ARG A 105 -13.38 19.66 8.18
N GLY A 106 -13.74 18.71 9.04
CA GLY A 106 -13.07 17.41 9.09
C GLY A 106 -13.29 16.62 7.81
N LEU A 107 -14.54 16.56 7.32
CA LEU A 107 -14.89 15.86 6.08
C LEU A 107 -14.16 16.43 4.85
N SER A 108 -14.10 17.76 4.71
CA SER A 108 -13.38 18.40 3.61
C SER A 108 -11.88 18.14 3.69
N SER A 109 -11.28 18.23 4.88
CA SER A 109 -9.86 17.91 5.08
C SER A 109 -9.52 16.44 4.76
N LEU A 110 -10.40 15.49 5.10
CA LEU A 110 -10.24 14.07 4.74
C LEU A 110 -10.33 13.85 3.22
N SER A 111 -11.17 14.62 2.52
CA SER A 111 -11.26 14.58 1.06
C SER A 111 -9.99 15.12 0.39
N LEU A 112 -9.49 16.28 0.84
CA LEU A 112 -8.25 16.86 0.33
C LEU A 112 -7.01 15.98 0.58
N THR A 113 -7.05 15.19 1.64
CA THR A 113 -5.97 14.27 2.03
C THR A 113 -6.23 12.82 1.60
N HIS A 114 -7.28 12.57 0.80
CA HIS A 114 -7.70 11.22 0.37
C HIS A 114 -6.56 10.44 -0.29
N TRP A 115 -5.74 11.13 -1.11
CA TRP A 115 -4.59 10.55 -1.81
C TRP A 115 -3.52 9.94 -0.88
N ILE A 116 -3.39 10.41 0.35
CA ILE A 116 -2.40 9.89 1.33
C ILE A 116 -2.79 8.49 1.81
N GLY A 117 -4.09 8.28 2.00
CA GLY A 117 -4.64 7.06 2.60
C GLY A 117 -5.25 6.09 1.60
N ARG A 118 -5.58 6.53 0.38
CA ARG A 118 -6.42 5.76 -0.57
C ARG A 118 -5.88 4.35 -0.82
N GLU A 119 -4.62 4.22 -1.21
CA GLU A 119 -4.06 2.94 -1.67
C GLU A 119 -2.65 2.76 -1.11
N PHE A 120 -2.33 1.55 -0.65
CA PHE A 120 -1.03 1.24 -0.05
C PHE A 120 -0.11 0.43 -0.98
N CYS A 121 -0.53 0.12 -2.21
CA CYS A 121 0.28 -0.65 -3.18
C CYS A 121 1.62 0.03 -3.49
N GLY A 122 1.64 1.37 -3.54
CA GLY A 122 2.85 2.18 -3.73
C GLY A 122 3.55 2.57 -2.43
N SER A 123 3.23 1.93 -1.30
CA SER A 123 3.83 2.31 -0.02
C SER A 123 5.36 2.18 -0.09
N PRO A 124 6.13 3.18 0.34
CA PRO A 124 7.58 3.15 0.22
C PRO A 124 8.24 2.16 1.18
N GLN A 125 7.57 1.74 2.27
CA GLN A 125 8.23 0.95 3.33
C GLN A 125 8.78 -0.39 2.85
N PRO A 126 8.03 -1.24 2.10
CA PRO A 126 8.56 -2.53 1.68
C PRO A 126 9.73 -2.40 0.71
N ALA A 127 9.62 -1.54 -0.31
CA ALA A 127 10.69 -1.31 -1.27
C ALA A 127 11.95 -0.72 -0.59
N THR A 128 11.77 0.17 0.38
CA THR A 128 12.87 0.72 1.19
C THR A 128 13.57 -0.37 2.00
N LEU A 129 12.82 -1.27 2.66
CA LEU A 129 13.37 -2.39 3.43
C LEU A 129 14.10 -3.40 2.54
N GLU A 130 13.56 -3.72 1.37
CA GLU A 130 14.21 -4.57 0.37
C GLU A 130 15.52 -3.94 -0.12
N GLY A 131 15.52 -2.63 -0.41
CA GLY A 131 16.72 -1.89 -0.80
C GLY A 131 17.80 -1.89 0.29
N PHE A 132 17.41 -1.76 1.55
CA PHE A 132 18.33 -1.91 2.68
C PHE A 132 18.93 -3.31 2.76
N ALA A 133 18.13 -4.36 2.60
CA ALA A 133 18.60 -5.74 2.65
C ALA A 133 19.56 -6.07 1.49
N LEU A 134 19.32 -5.52 0.30
CA LEU A 134 20.18 -5.70 -0.87
C LEU A 134 21.55 -5.03 -0.73
N LEU A 135 21.61 -3.91 0.00
CA LEU A 135 22.81 -3.10 0.18
C LEU A 135 23.52 -3.36 1.52
N GLU A 136 22.98 -4.26 2.34
CA GLU A 136 23.54 -4.61 3.64
C GLU A 136 24.99 -5.11 3.50
N GLY A 137 25.91 -4.50 4.24
CA GLY A 137 27.34 -4.80 4.17
C GLY A 137 28.07 -4.28 2.92
N ARG A 138 27.36 -3.71 1.95
CA ARG A 138 27.93 -3.17 0.69
C ARG A 138 28.02 -1.65 0.68
N CYS A 139 27.04 -0.97 1.27
CA CYS A 139 26.99 0.49 1.33
C CYS A 139 26.74 0.98 2.75
N SER A 140 27.15 2.23 3.03
CA SER A 140 26.80 2.85 4.30
C SER A 140 25.29 3.10 4.39
N PRO A 141 24.64 2.84 5.55
CA PRO A 141 23.21 3.10 5.73
C PRO A 141 22.80 4.55 5.42
N ARG A 142 23.68 5.51 5.72
CA ARG A 142 23.45 6.94 5.44
C ARG A 142 23.40 7.22 3.94
N PHE A 143 24.30 6.62 3.16
CA PHE A 143 24.29 6.74 1.71
C PHE A 143 23.01 6.14 1.11
N THR A 144 22.61 4.94 1.57
CA THR A 144 21.36 4.31 1.14
C THR A 144 20.14 5.17 1.44
N ILE A 145 20.04 5.73 2.66
CA ILE A 145 18.95 6.65 3.04
C ILE A 145 18.94 7.89 2.15
N ALA A 146 20.09 8.53 1.96
CA ALA A 146 20.20 9.73 1.14
C ALA A 146 19.82 9.45 -0.33
N GLY A 147 20.25 8.30 -0.87
CA GLY A 147 19.89 7.88 -2.22
C GLY A 147 18.38 7.62 -2.38
N ILE A 148 17.76 6.92 -1.43
CA ILE A 148 16.31 6.68 -1.44
C ILE A 148 15.54 8.00 -1.29
N ALA A 149 15.97 8.89 -0.41
CA ALA A 149 15.34 10.19 -0.21
C ALA A 149 15.45 11.07 -1.47
N LEU A 150 16.63 11.12 -2.09
CA LEU A 150 16.85 11.86 -3.33
C LEU A 150 15.99 11.30 -4.48
N ALA A 151 15.99 9.97 -4.66
CA ALA A 151 15.17 9.30 -5.67
C ALA A 151 13.68 9.58 -5.45
N ALA A 152 13.21 9.55 -4.20
CA ALA A 152 11.83 9.90 -3.87
C ALA A 152 11.52 11.36 -4.21
N MET A 153 12.38 12.32 -3.83
CA MET A 153 12.17 13.74 -4.13
C MET A 153 12.13 14.02 -5.63
N VAL A 154 13.09 13.48 -6.39
CA VAL A 154 13.15 13.63 -7.85
C VAL A 154 11.95 12.96 -8.50
N GLY A 155 11.58 11.76 -8.04
CA GLY A 155 10.42 11.03 -8.52
C GLY A 155 9.11 11.77 -8.30
N TYR A 156 8.89 12.33 -7.10
CA TYR A 156 7.72 13.16 -6.80
C TYR A 156 7.70 14.43 -7.65
N ALA A 157 8.81 15.18 -7.72
CA ALA A 157 8.88 16.40 -8.52
C ALA A 157 8.60 16.12 -10.01
N ALA A 158 9.18 15.05 -10.54
CA ALA A 158 8.92 14.61 -11.90
C ALA A 158 7.46 14.21 -12.10
N ALA A 159 6.88 13.38 -11.22
CA ALA A 159 5.50 12.92 -11.33
C ALA A 159 4.48 14.06 -11.24
N PHE A 160 4.59 14.94 -10.24
CA PHE A 160 3.70 16.10 -10.13
C PHE A 160 3.88 17.05 -11.32
N GLY A 161 5.13 17.30 -11.72
CA GLY A 161 5.44 18.18 -12.85
C GLY A 161 4.90 17.65 -14.17
N THR A 162 5.09 16.36 -14.46
CA THR A 162 4.62 15.74 -15.70
C THR A 162 3.11 15.65 -15.75
N VAL A 163 2.44 15.17 -14.69
CA VAL A 163 0.98 15.10 -14.62
C VAL A 163 0.36 16.48 -14.80
N LEU A 164 0.90 17.52 -14.14
CA LEU A 164 0.38 18.87 -14.28
C LEU A 164 0.61 19.42 -15.69
N ALA A 165 1.82 19.22 -16.26
CA ALA A 165 2.14 19.67 -17.60
C ALA A 165 1.29 18.98 -18.67
N THR A 166 1.08 17.66 -18.58
CA THR A 166 0.23 16.91 -19.51
C THR A 166 -1.23 17.32 -19.34
N ALA A 167 -1.71 17.50 -18.10
CA ALA A 167 -3.06 17.96 -17.81
C ALA A 167 -3.39 19.30 -18.50
N TYR A 168 -2.49 20.28 -18.42
CA TYR A 168 -2.70 21.58 -19.07
C TYR A 168 -2.49 21.55 -20.58
N ARG A 169 -1.49 20.83 -21.09
CA ARG A 169 -1.17 20.81 -22.53
C ARG A 169 -2.18 20.00 -23.34
N GLN A 170 -2.60 18.86 -22.83
CA GLN A 170 -3.53 17.96 -23.53
C GLN A 170 -4.98 18.28 -23.18
N GLY A 171 -5.21 18.97 -22.06
CA GLY A 171 -6.55 19.25 -21.54
C GLY A 171 -7.11 18.01 -20.87
N MET A 172 -7.00 17.96 -19.54
CA MET A 172 -7.37 16.77 -18.75
C MET A 172 -8.85 16.38 -18.86
N SER A 173 -9.73 17.35 -19.18
CA SER A 173 -11.16 17.13 -19.45
C SER A 173 -11.48 16.73 -20.90
N THR A 174 -10.48 16.54 -21.75
CA THR A 174 -10.65 16.11 -23.14
C THR A 174 -10.46 14.59 -23.26
N GLY A 175 -10.94 13.99 -24.36
CA GLY A 175 -10.71 12.57 -24.65
C GLY A 175 -9.26 12.20 -25.04
N LYS A 176 -8.30 13.12 -24.87
CA LYS A 176 -6.88 12.89 -25.19
C LYS A 176 -6.13 12.19 -24.05
N VAL A 177 -6.70 12.17 -22.85
CA VAL A 177 -6.14 11.52 -21.65
C VAL A 177 -7.13 10.44 -21.20
N ALA A 178 -6.64 9.32 -20.68
CA ALA A 178 -7.48 8.19 -20.26
C ALA A 178 -8.46 8.55 -19.12
N GLY A 179 -8.22 9.66 -18.41
CA GLY A 179 -9.15 10.26 -17.45
C GLY A 179 -9.08 9.68 -16.05
N VAL A 180 -8.12 8.80 -15.77
CA VAL A 180 -7.98 8.16 -14.46
C VAL A 180 -7.53 9.13 -13.38
N GLU A 181 -6.74 10.14 -13.72
CA GLU A 181 -6.40 11.23 -12.82
C GLU A 181 -7.65 12.02 -12.40
N LEU A 182 -8.58 12.26 -13.34
CA LEU A 182 -9.88 12.88 -13.02
C LEU A 182 -10.73 11.98 -12.15
N TRP A 183 -10.70 10.66 -12.40
CA TRP A 183 -11.46 9.70 -11.60
C TRP A 183 -11.02 9.73 -10.13
N PHE A 184 -9.72 9.78 -9.85
CA PHE A 184 -9.22 9.88 -8.47
C PHE A 184 -9.59 11.20 -7.79
N GLY A 185 -9.57 12.33 -8.52
CA GLY A 185 -10.07 13.61 -8.01
C GLY A 185 -11.57 13.57 -7.72
N TRP A 186 -12.35 13.03 -8.66
CA TRP A 186 -13.79 12.85 -8.54
C TRP A 186 -14.16 11.92 -7.37
N GLU A 187 -13.45 10.82 -7.15
CA GLU A 187 -13.68 9.88 -6.05
C GLU A 187 -13.62 10.59 -4.69
N ALA A 188 -12.62 11.46 -4.49
CA ALA A 188 -12.45 12.21 -3.25
C ALA A 188 -13.62 13.17 -2.99
N PHE A 189 -14.05 13.93 -4.00
CA PHE A 189 -15.14 14.92 -3.87
C PHE A 189 -16.52 14.27 -3.86
N LYS A 190 -16.72 13.18 -4.59
CA LYS A 190 -17.96 12.39 -4.52
C LYS A 190 -18.14 11.81 -3.12
N THR A 191 -17.08 11.24 -2.57
CA THR A 191 -17.09 10.70 -1.20
C THR A 191 -17.34 11.81 -0.18
N PHE A 192 -16.77 13.00 -0.37
CA PHE A 192 -17.10 14.15 0.47
C PHE A 192 -18.58 14.53 0.39
N SER A 193 -19.11 14.69 -0.83
CA SER A 193 -20.51 15.05 -1.05
C SER A 193 -21.47 14.01 -0.47
N SER A 194 -21.17 12.71 -0.61
CA SER A 194 -22.02 11.65 -0.07
C SER A 194 -22.02 11.66 1.46
N ARG A 195 -20.87 11.92 2.09
CA ARG A 195 -20.74 11.97 3.55
C ARG A 195 -21.36 13.21 4.17
N LEU A 196 -21.34 14.33 3.43
CA LEU A 196 -22.01 15.56 3.86
C LEU A 196 -23.54 15.42 3.86
N GLN A 197 -24.07 14.53 3.03
CA GLN A 197 -25.50 14.23 2.91
C GLN A 197 -25.89 12.94 3.64
N ASP A 198 -24.99 12.37 4.44
CA ASP A 198 -25.25 11.13 5.15
C ASP A 198 -26.35 11.34 6.20
N ALA A 199 -27.35 10.47 6.19
CA ALA A 199 -28.44 10.50 7.15
C ALA A 199 -28.00 9.99 8.53
N VAL A 200 -26.90 9.23 8.60
CA VAL A 200 -26.33 8.74 9.86
C VAL A 200 -25.30 9.74 10.37
N SER A 201 -25.70 10.51 11.39
CA SER A 201 -24.85 11.57 11.92
C SER A 201 -23.71 11.06 12.82
N GLY A 202 -23.90 9.91 13.47
CA GLY A 202 -22.95 9.32 14.42
C GLY A 202 -22.08 8.20 13.86
N PRO A 203 -21.41 7.41 14.73
CA PRO A 203 -20.59 6.28 14.31
C PRO A 203 -21.38 5.24 13.51
N HIS A 204 -20.78 4.72 12.43
CA HIS A 204 -21.38 3.69 11.59
C HIS A 204 -21.23 2.31 12.24
N LEU A 205 -22.19 1.94 13.07
CA LEU A 205 -22.15 0.70 13.86
C LEU A 205 -22.06 -0.57 13.01
N ASP A 206 -22.68 -0.57 11.83
CA ASP A 206 -22.59 -1.65 10.83
C ASP A 206 -21.15 -1.84 10.33
N SER A 207 -20.48 -0.74 9.99
CA SER A 207 -19.09 -0.72 9.56
C SER A 207 -18.16 -1.13 10.69
N LEU A 208 -18.38 -0.62 11.90
CA LEU A 208 -17.60 -1.00 13.09
C LEU A 208 -17.79 -2.48 13.45
N PHE A 209 -19.01 -3.01 13.33
CA PHE A 209 -19.29 -4.42 13.52
C PHE A 209 -18.56 -5.27 12.48
N ALA A 210 -18.64 -4.90 11.19
CA ALA A 210 -17.94 -5.61 10.12
C ALA A 210 -16.41 -5.60 10.32
N MET A 211 -15.84 -4.46 10.72
CA MET A 211 -14.41 -4.34 11.07
C MET A 211 -14.05 -5.22 12.27
N GLY A 212 -14.87 -5.24 13.31
CA GLY A 212 -14.69 -6.07 14.50
C GLY A 212 -14.76 -7.56 14.18
N ALA A 213 -15.78 -7.98 13.41
CA ALA A 213 -15.96 -9.35 12.96
C ALA A 213 -14.79 -9.82 12.07
N GLY A 214 -14.37 -9.00 11.10
CA GLY A 214 -13.21 -9.30 10.26
C GLY A 214 -11.91 -9.41 11.07
N GLY A 215 -11.75 -8.55 12.09
CA GLY A 215 -10.65 -8.64 13.06
C GLY A 215 -10.68 -9.94 13.86
N ALA A 216 -11.84 -10.33 14.39
CA ALA A 216 -12.03 -11.56 15.14
C ALA A 216 -11.76 -12.82 14.28
N ILE A 217 -12.28 -12.86 13.05
CA ILE A 217 -12.00 -13.93 12.09
C ILE A 217 -10.50 -14.02 11.79
N THR A 218 -9.84 -12.88 11.57
CA THR A 218 -8.40 -12.85 11.33
C THR A 218 -7.60 -13.41 12.50
N LEU A 219 -7.96 -13.05 13.74
CA LEU A 219 -7.33 -13.59 14.95
C LEU A 219 -7.61 -15.07 15.14
N LEU A 220 -8.83 -15.52 14.85
CA LEU A 220 -9.19 -16.94 14.88
C LEU A 220 -8.37 -17.75 13.88
N LEU A 221 -8.30 -17.31 12.62
CA LEU A 221 -7.50 -17.95 11.58
C LEU A 221 -6.02 -17.98 11.97
N GLN A 222 -5.50 -16.90 12.55
CA GLN A 222 -4.13 -16.83 13.03
C GLN A 222 -3.89 -17.81 14.19
N ALA A 223 -4.81 -17.90 15.15
CA ALA A 223 -4.71 -18.82 16.28
C ALA A 223 -4.78 -20.29 15.83
N LEU A 224 -5.74 -20.64 14.97
CA LEU A 224 -5.87 -21.98 14.39
C LEU A 224 -4.60 -22.37 13.64
N ARG A 225 -4.07 -21.48 12.79
CA ARG A 225 -2.85 -21.73 12.03
C ARG A 225 -1.61 -21.93 12.91
N THR A 226 -1.54 -21.28 14.07
CA THR A 226 -0.43 -21.49 15.02
C THR A 226 -0.53 -22.79 15.82
N ARG A 227 -1.72 -23.39 15.90
CA ARG A 227 -1.96 -24.64 16.67
C ARG A 227 -2.09 -25.88 15.77
N MET A 228 -2.53 -25.69 14.53
CA MET A 228 -2.79 -26.75 13.56
C MET A 228 -1.85 -26.57 12.36
N VAL A 229 -0.89 -27.50 12.21
CA VAL A 229 0.16 -27.43 11.18
C VAL A 229 -0.41 -27.42 9.76
N SER A 230 -1.48 -28.16 9.51
CA SER A 230 -2.06 -28.37 8.18
C SER A 230 -3.31 -27.52 7.90
N PHE A 231 -3.56 -26.47 8.67
CA PHE A 231 -4.76 -25.65 8.47
C PHE A 231 -4.69 -24.88 7.14
N PRO A 232 -5.66 -25.08 6.22
CA PRO A 232 -5.54 -24.60 4.84
C PRO A 232 -5.77 -23.09 4.71
N LEU A 233 -6.59 -22.48 5.57
CA LEU A 233 -6.95 -21.08 5.44
C LEU A 233 -5.87 -20.16 6.02
N HIS A 234 -5.59 -19.09 5.28
CA HIS A 234 -4.52 -18.15 5.60
C HIS A 234 -5.08 -16.82 6.10
N PRO A 235 -4.72 -16.32 7.29
CA PRO A 235 -5.22 -15.04 7.81
C PRO A 235 -4.81 -13.84 6.93
N VAL A 236 -3.59 -13.82 6.38
CA VAL A 236 -3.19 -12.83 5.37
C VAL A 236 -4.01 -12.92 4.08
N GLY A 237 -4.26 -14.12 3.55
CA GLY A 237 -5.10 -14.29 2.36
C GLY A 237 -6.52 -13.77 2.58
N TYR A 238 -7.08 -14.00 3.77
CA TYR A 238 -8.36 -13.40 4.17
C TYR A 238 -8.30 -11.87 4.21
N ALA A 239 -7.25 -11.29 4.78
CA ALA A 239 -7.10 -9.85 4.91
C ALA A 239 -6.91 -9.10 3.57
N ILE A 240 -6.27 -9.72 2.58
CA ILE A 240 -6.03 -9.10 1.26
C ILE A 240 -7.00 -9.60 0.17
N GLY A 241 -7.81 -10.61 0.45
CA GLY A 241 -8.64 -11.30 -0.54
C GLY A 241 -9.72 -10.41 -1.16
N SER A 242 -10.25 -9.45 -0.41
CA SER A 242 -11.30 -8.52 -0.87
C SER A 242 -10.76 -7.26 -1.55
N THR A 243 -9.46 -7.19 -1.84
CA THR A 243 -8.86 -6.00 -2.47
C THR A 243 -9.03 -6.03 -3.98
N TRP A 244 -9.09 -4.85 -4.61
CA TRP A 244 -9.15 -4.72 -6.07
C TRP A 244 -7.99 -5.42 -6.79
N VAL A 245 -6.81 -5.39 -6.17
CA VAL A 245 -5.62 -6.12 -6.66
C VAL A 245 -5.89 -7.62 -6.70
N SER A 246 -6.47 -8.18 -5.64
CA SER A 246 -6.81 -9.62 -5.59
C SER A 246 -7.85 -9.99 -6.64
N THR A 247 -8.85 -9.14 -6.90
CA THR A 247 -9.83 -9.38 -7.97
C THR A 247 -9.25 -9.31 -9.37
N THR A 248 -8.10 -8.65 -9.56
CA THR A 248 -7.41 -8.58 -10.86
C THR A 248 -6.41 -9.73 -11.02
N LEU A 249 -5.77 -10.16 -9.93
CA LEU A 249 -4.68 -11.14 -9.95
C LEU A 249 -5.09 -12.59 -9.67
N TRP A 250 -6.35 -12.89 -9.32
CA TRP A 250 -6.73 -14.24 -8.93
C TRP A 250 -6.46 -15.29 -10.02
N SER A 251 -6.78 -14.98 -11.29
CA SER A 251 -6.58 -15.90 -12.42
C SER A 251 -5.10 -16.10 -12.73
N THR A 252 -4.31 -15.02 -12.74
CA THR A 252 -2.85 -15.08 -12.96
C THR A 252 -2.14 -15.80 -11.81
N ALA A 253 -2.63 -15.66 -10.58
CA ALA A 253 -2.13 -16.42 -9.43
C ALA A 253 -2.38 -17.92 -9.58
N ILE A 254 -3.57 -18.33 -10.06
CA ILE A 254 -3.88 -19.75 -10.33
C ILE A 254 -3.00 -20.29 -11.44
N ILE A 255 -2.83 -19.55 -12.55
CA ILE A 255 -1.94 -19.95 -13.65
C ILE A 255 -0.50 -20.11 -13.15
N THR A 256 0.01 -19.12 -12.41
CA THR A 256 1.37 -19.15 -11.83
C THR A 256 1.54 -20.33 -10.87
N TRP A 257 0.57 -20.55 -9.99
CA TRP A 257 0.59 -21.68 -9.06
C TRP A 257 0.58 -23.02 -9.79
N THR A 258 -0.23 -23.16 -10.84
CA THR A 258 -0.33 -24.39 -11.63
C THR A 258 0.98 -24.67 -12.34
N ILE A 259 1.52 -23.70 -13.08
CA ILE A 259 2.79 -23.83 -13.81
C ILE A 259 3.92 -24.15 -12.83
N LYS A 260 4.03 -23.39 -11.73
CA LYS A 260 5.06 -23.62 -10.71
C LYS A 260 4.95 -25.00 -10.10
N SER A 261 3.73 -25.46 -9.80
CA SER A 261 3.49 -26.79 -9.23
C SER A 261 3.90 -27.90 -10.19
N VAL A 262 3.59 -27.76 -11.49
CA VAL A 262 4.03 -28.70 -12.54
C VAL A 262 5.55 -28.70 -12.67
N VAL A 263 6.17 -27.53 -12.79
CA VAL A 263 7.64 -27.40 -12.92
C VAL A 263 8.35 -28.02 -11.71
N LEU A 264 7.87 -27.77 -10.49
CA LEU A 264 8.46 -28.35 -9.28
C LEU A 264 8.20 -29.85 -9.16
N ARG A 265 7.00 -30.33 -9.53
CA ARG A 265 6.63 -31.75 -9.43
C ARG A 265 7.41 -32.63 -10.41
N TYR A 266 7.58 -32.18 -11.65
CA TYR A 266 8.22 -32.98 -12.70
C TYR A 266 9.70 -32.62 -12.93
N GLY A 267 10.07 -31.35 -12.77
CA GLY A 267 11.44 -30.87 -12.99
C GLY A 267 12.29 -30.75 -11.71
N GLY A 268 11.66 -30.84 -10.54
CA GLY A 268 12.32 -30.58 -9.26
C GLY A 268 12.92 -29.18 -9.17
N LEU A 269 13.84 -28.98 -8.22
CA LEU A 269 14.49 -27.69 -8.01
C LEU A 269 15.38 -27.28 -9.21
N ARG A 270 16.01 -28.24 -9.89
CA ARG A 270 16.81 -27.98 -11.10
C ARG A 270 15.94 -27.48 -12.25
N GLY A 271 14.76 -28.08 -12.46
CA GLY A 271 13.79 -27.62 -13.45
C GLY A 271 13.30 -26.20 -13.17
N TYR A 272 13.02 -25.88 -11.90
CA TYR A 272 12.67 -24.52 -11.48
C TYR A 272 13.74 -23.49 -11.87
N TYR A 273 15.02 -23.74 -11.53
CA TYR A 273 16.10 -22.82 -11.88
C TYR A 273 16.35 -22.70 -13.39
N ARG A 274 16.10 -23.77 -14.16
CA ARG A 274 16.18 -23.72 -15.64
C ARG A 274 15.01 -22.97 -16.27
N ALA A 275 13.83 -23.01 -15.66
CA ALA A 275 12.65 -22.29 -16.14
C ALA A 275 12.65 -20.81 -15.70
N ALA A 276 13.34 -20.46 -14.61
CA ALA A 276 13.36 -19.08 -14.09
C ALA A 276 13.74 -18.02 -15.14
N PRO A 277 14.79 -18.19 -15.97
CA PRO A 277 15.13 -17.22 -17.02
C PRO A 277 14.00 -16.93 -18.01
N PHE A 278 13.16 -17.91 -18.33
CA PHE A 278 12.00 -17.70 -19.21
C PHE A 278 11.00 -16.72 -18.59
N PHE A 279 10.65 -16.88 -17.30
CA PHE A 279 9.71 -15.98 -16.63
C PHE A 279 10.30 -14.58 -16.41
N TRP A 280 11.59 -14.48 -16.12
CA TRP A 280 12.28 -13.19 -16.13
C TRP A 280 12.24 -12.54 -17.51
N GLY A 281 12.44 -13.31 -18.58
CA GLY A 281 12.31 -12.86 -19.96
C GLY A 281 10.90 -12.42 -20.32
N LEU A 282 9.87 -13.13 -19.84
CA LEU A 282 8.46 -12.77 -20.04
C LEU A 282 8.14 -11.42 -19.39
N LEU A 283 8.56 -11.23 -18.13
CA LEU A 283 8.39 -9.97 -17.40
C LEU A 283 9.13 -8.81 -18.09
N LEU A 284 10.39 -9.02 -18.44
CA LEU A 284 11.20 -8.01 -19.15
C LEU A 284 10.62 -7.70 -20.53
N GLY A 285 10.11 -8.72 -21.23
CA GLY A 285 9.47 -8.58 -22.54
C GLY A 285 8.24 -7.68 -22.47
N GLU A 286 7.38 -7.86 -21.47
CA GLU A 286 6.22 -7.00 -21.25
C GLU A 286 6.63 -5.54 -21.02
N PHE A 287 7.61 -5.29 -20.15
CA PHE A 287 8.13 -3.92 -19.92
C PHE A 287 8.77 -3.31 -21.16
N LEU A 288 9.57 -4.08 -21.90
CA LEU A 288 10.26 -3.60 -23.10
C LEU A 288 9.27 -3.27 -24.21
N VAL A 289 8.37 -4.20 -24.55
CA VAL A 289 7.35 -3.98 -25.58
C VAL A 289 6.43 -2.83 -25.17
N GLY A 290 5.99 -2.80 -23.91
CA GLY A 290 5.16 -1.71 -23.38
C GLY A 290 5.82 -0.34 -23.49
N SER A 291 7.10 -0.25 -23.11
CA SER A 291 7.87 1.00 -23.19
C SER A 291 8.12 1.43 -24.63
N VAL A 292 8.49 0.51 -25.51
CA VAL A 292 8.77 0.79 -26.93
C VAL A 292 7.49 1.25 -27.64
N VAL A 293 6.38 0.55 -27.44
CA VAL A 293 5.09 0.91 -28.04
C VAL A 293 4.59 2.26 -27.52
N SER A 294 4.71 2.51 -26.21
CA SER A 294 4.34 3.80 -25.62
C SER A 294 5.22 4.95 -26.14
N LEU A 295 6.54 4.73 -26.24
CA LEU A 295 7.47 5.72 -26.78
C LEU A 295 7.19 5.99 -28.26
N TYR A 296 6.92 4.95 -29.04
CA TYR A 296 6.49 5.09 -30.43
C TYR A 296 5.23 5.96 -30.52
N GLY A 297 4.19 5.67 -29.74
CA GLY A 297 2.96 6.46 -29.72
C GLY A 297 3.18 7.94 -29.35
N VAL A 298 4.09 8.22 -28.40
CA VAL A 298 4.48 9.59 -28.04
C VAL A 298 5.21 10.29 -29.18
N LEU A 299 6.10 9.61 -29.89
CA LEU A 299 6.92 10.19 -30.97
C LEU A 299 6.13 10.41 -32.27
N THR A 300 5.22 9.50 -32.62
CA THR A 300 4.45 9.58 -33.87
C THR A 300 3.07 10.23 -33.70
N GLY A 301 2.62 10.41 -32.46
CA GLY A 301 1.27 10.88 -32.17
C GLY A 301 0.18 9.86 -32.53
N THR A 302 0.53 8.60 -32.82
CA THR A 302 -0.45 7.56 -33.14
C THR A 302 -1.00 6.94 -31.87
N PRO A 303 -2.32 6.70 -31.77
CA PRO A 303 -2.89 5.96 -30.65
C PRO A 303 -2.37 4.51 -30.67
N THR A 304 -1.68 4.12 -29.61
CA THR A 304 -1.13 2.76 -29.44
C THR A 304 -1.89 1.97 -28.38
N TYR A 305 -1.64 0.67 -28.34
CA TYR A 305 -2.17 -0.18 -27.26
C TYR A 305 -1.71 0.33 -25.89
N VAL A 306 -2.67 0.46 -24.97
CA VAL A 306 -2.42 0.89 -23.60
C VAL A 306 -2.24 -0.35 -22.73
N PHE A 307 -1.02 -0.55 -22.23
CA PHE A 307 -0.66 -1.73 -21.42
C PHE A 307 -1.29 -1.71 -20.02
N TRP A 308 -1.61 -0.51 -19.51
CA TRP A 308 -2.33 -0.32 -18.26
C TRP A 308 -3.67 0.36 -18.56
N PRO A 309 -4.81 -0.36 -18.59
CA PRO A 309 -6.08 0.12 -19.17
C PRO A 309 -6.85 1.11 -18.29
N TYR A 310 -6.13 1.81 -17.41
CA TYR A 310 -6.61 2.88 -16.55
C TYR A 310 -5.79 4.13 -16.87
#